data_AF-A0A814KTL5-F1
#
_entry.id   AF-A0A814KTL5-F1
#
_cell.length_a   1.000
_cell.length_b   1.000
_cell.length_c   1.000
_cell.angle_alpha   90.00
_cell.angle_beta   90.00
_cell.angle_gamma   90.00
#
_symmetry.space_group_name_H-M   'P 1'
#
loop_
_entity.id
_entity.type
_entity.pdbx_description
1 polymer ?
#
loop_
_entity_poly.entity_id
_entity_poly.type
_entity_poly.pdbx_seq_one_letter_code
_entity_poly.pdbx_strand_id
1 'polypeptide(L)'
;MLHVSSMLTYGFLSFILAFFNKALFELANFHNTLVVIFSQLSFILILFHILAYFHCITLPIMTKTEAYTLLIPSIFYCLTTVLSLEALLKLNVAVYVVIKRCTPALTFVLSAIVLKKQNLNMKTGLCVFTITIGAAITSIDDVSYHMESYIIGSFSVLFHSLYLLTIQRYSEQRTSNDILYINSLLSLPMIFMLMIIFPNELSNIKSYEGYNTINFWLFFLLSTFGGGLLNGATFWCTIKNSALTTTVVGVLKSVLQIFFGVFAFEQLPINNKTIIGILLSLIGGTMFSYFEYTNKQTKSGLNVIMMKLYILFIFIWSFLNPSSAILSKPCSRENSRIVRDYFKQTVSSIYEKNHLSIPDECIFSPKRDIFYHQELHKTKITNNKWLCQYCNKVFYSEYYLDIHMSNRHNDTLIHDEQSVCLADYCSIFRCDVLKRHKKSFRAFHFFIRTSDVTKRKSKKILNEQQLTILRSRCASIINECVPHNIKHDTRVKMQHEMYAEICAYLTTNRYFESPTHDKTLIKITSIFCFVICIAMCFIGIAIIKRSDWKFGFHGDDETEKHLSDETISTATALLSKTPRNSIIHSSKHLTSNVRHRVHFETVDEYNHLHSEHM
;
A
#
# COMPACT_ATOMS: atom_id res chain seq x y z
N MET A 1 -1.69 -1.20 -28.91
CA MET A 1 -2.55 -0.39 -28.01
C MET A 1 -2.01 -0.44 -26.59
N LEU A 2 -2.10 0.67 -25.85
CA LEU A 2 -1.73 0.74 -24.43
C LEU A 2 -2.73 -0.09 -23.59
N HIS A 3 -2.25 -1.04 -22.79
CA HIS A 3 -3.10 -1.86 -21.92
C HIS A 3 -3.30 -1.16 -20.57
N VAL A 4 -4.26 -0.23 -20.50
CA VAL A 4 -4.56 0.56 -19.30
C VAL A 4 -4.99 -0.33 -18.12
N SER A 5 -5.71 -1.42 -18.41
CA SER A 5 -6.14 -2.37 -17.37
C SER A 5 -4.95 -2.92 -16.58
N SER A 6 -3.83 -3.27 -17.22
CA SER A 6 -2.68 -3.83 -16.50
C SER A 6 -1.97 -2.76 -15.67
N MET A 7 -1.95 -1.50 -16.11
CA MET A 7 -1.41 -0.38 -15.34
C MET A 7 -2.22 -0.10 -14.08
N LEU A 8 -3.55 -0.04 -14.20
CA LEU A 8 -4.44 0.21 -13.06
C LEU A 8 -4.33 -0.92 -12.03
N THR A 9 -4.32 -2.17 -12.49
CA THR A 9 -4.16 -3.34 -11.62
C THR A 9 -2.82 -3.32 -10.88
N TYR A 10 -1.72 -3.09 -11.60
CA TYR A 10 -0.39 -2.97 -10.99
C TYR A 10 -0.33 -1.81 -9.98
N GLY A 11 -0.80 -0.62 -10.38
CA GLY A 11 -0.81 0.57 -9.52
C GLY A 11 -1.62 0.37 -8.25
N PHE A 12 -2.79 -0.26 -8.35
CA PHE A 12 -3.69 -0.54 -7.22
C PHE A 12 -3.13 -1.61 -6.28
N LEU A 13 -2.69 -2.76 -6.80
CA LEU A 13 -2.09 -3.82 -5.97
C LEU A 13 -0.83 -3.32 -5.26
N SER A 14 -0.01 -2.53 -5.95
CA SER A 14 1.20 -1.95 -5.37
C SER A 14 0.90 -0.83 -4.35
N PHE A 15 -0.21 -0.10 -4.52
CA PHE A 15 -0.71 0.85 -3.54
C PHE A 15 -1.12 0.11 -2.26
N ILE A 16 -1.98 -0.90 -2.37
CA ILE A 16 -2.51 -1.69 -1.26
C ILE A 16 -1.40 -2.41 -0.50
N LEU A 17 -0.51 -3.12 -1.22
CA LEU A 17 0.55 -3.92 -0.60
C LEU A 17 1.46 -3.06 0.30
N ALA A 18 1.68 -1.79 -0.04
CA ALA A 18 2.49 -0.91 0.80
C ALA A 18 1.89 -0.71 2.19
N PHE A 19 0.56 -0.65 2.31
CA PHE A 19 -0.11 -0.59 3.61
C PHE A 19 -0.03 -1.92 4.35
N PHE A 20 -0.16 -3.06 3.66
CA PHE A 20 -0.05 -4.38 4.31
C PHE A 20 1.35 -4.67 4.79
N ASN A 21 2.37 -4.33 4.00
CA ASN A 21 3.77 -4.44 4.42
C ASN A 21 4.05 -3.50 5.60
N LYS A 22 3.56 -2.26 5.55
CA LYS A 22 3.68 -1.34 6.70
C LYS A 22 2.96 -1.87 7.94
N ALA A 23 1.78 -2.45 7.79
CA ALA A 23 1.06 -3.12 8.87
C ALA A 23 1.82 -4.34 9.40
N LEU A 24 2.42 -5.17 8.56
CA LEU A 24 3.22 -6.31 9.00
C LEU A 24 4.46 -5.86 9.80
N PHE A 25 5.17 -4.84 9.29
CA PHE A 25 6.42 -4.37 9.88
C PHE A 25 6.18 -3.55 11.15
N GLU A 26 5.21 -2.64 11.12
CA GLU A 26 4.91 -1.78 12.26
C GLU A 26 3.94 -2.47 13.20
N LEU A 27 2.83 -3.04 12.68
CA LEU A 27 1.78 -3.57 13.54
C LEU A 27 2.11 -4.93 14.15
N ALA A 28 2.72 -5.81 13.37
CA ALA A 28 3.14 -7.10 13.87
C ALA A 28 4.57 -7.07 14.41
N ASN A 29 5.36 -6.01 14.19
CA ASN A 29 6.79 -5.97 14.49
C ASN A 29 7.61 -7.09 13.81
N PHE A 30 7.11 -7.63 12.70
CA PHE A 30 7.81 -8.68 11.96
C PHE A 30 8.70 -8.06 10.89
N HIS A 31 10.00 -7.93 11.16
CA HIS A 31 10.92 -7.17 10.29
C HIS A 31 11.61 -8.05 9.23
N ASN A 32 11.31 -9.36 9.20
CA ASN A 32 12.10 -10.33 8.45
C ASN A 32 11.67 -10.38 6.99
N THR A 33 12.21 -9.47 6.18
CA THR A 33 11.69 -9.20 4.84
C THR A 33 12.03 -10.29 3.83
N LEU A 34 13.16 -10.99 4.01
CA LEU A 34 13.50 -12.14 3.16
C LEU A 34 12.49 -13.29 3.31
N VAL A 35 11.97 -13.51 4.52
CA VAL A 35 10.92 -14.51 4.78
C VAL A 35 9.62 -14.15 4.06
N VAL A 36 9.26 -12.86 4.09
CA VAL A 36 8.08 -12.35 3.38
C VAL A 36 8.24 -12.51 1.87
N ILE A 37 9.42 -12.21 1.31
CA ILE A 37 9.66 -12.39 -0.13
C ILE A 37 9.62 -13.87 -0.51
N PHE A 38 10.22 -14.74 0.32
CA PHE A 38 10.16 -16.19 0.12
C PHE A 38 8.70 -16.67 0.10
N SER A 39 7.88 -16.26 1.07
CA SER A 39 6.46 -16.66 1.12
C SER A 39 5.67 -16.14 -0.09
N GLN A 40 5.94 -14.92 -0.56
CA GLN A 40 5.32 -14.35 -1.77
C GLN A 40 5.65 -15.15 -3.03
N LEU A 41 6.92 -15.58 -3.18
CA LEU A 41 7.37 -16.42 -4.30
C LEU A 41 6.79 -17.84 -4.20
N SER A 42 6.74 -18.42 -3.01
CA SER A 42 6.09 -19.72 -2.80
C SER A 42 4.61 -19.66 -3.13
N PHE A 43 3.91 -18.59 -2.70
CA PHE A 43 2.49 -18.42 -2.98
C PHE A 43 2.19 -18.36 -4.49
N ILE A 44 2.95 -17.56 -5.26
CA ILE A 44 2.70 -17.49 -6.70
C ILE A 44 2.95 -18.84 -7.38
N LEU A 45 3.99 -19.59 -6.99
CA LEU A 45 4.26 -20.92 -7.55
C LEU A 45 3.14 -21.92 -7.19
N ILE A 46 2.68 -21.92 -5.93
CA ILE A 46 1.55 -22.76 -5.49
C ILE A 46 0.29 -22.42 -6.29
N LEU A 47 0.01 -21.13 -6.48
CA LEU A 47 -1.15 -20.68 -7.27
C LEU A 47 -1.09 -21.20 -8.71
N PHE A 48 0.08 -21.19 -9.35
CA PHE A 48 0.27 -21.77 -10.68
C PHE A 48 -0.01 -23.28 -10.70
N HIS A 49 0.49 -24.04 -9.72
CA HIS A 49 0.24 -25.49 -9.65
C HIS A 49 -1.24 -25.80 -9.39
N ILE A 50 -1.92 -25.03 -8.54
CA ILE A 50 -3.37 -25.16 -8.31
C ILE A 50 -4.14 -24.89 -9.60
N LEU A 51 -3.82 -23.81 -10.32
CA LEU A 51 -4.47 -23.49 -11.58
C LEU A 51 -4.21 -24.55 -12.67
N ALA A 52 -3.02 -25.13 -12.69
CA ALA A 52 -2.67 -26.23 -13.59
C ALA A 52 -3.43 -27.51 -13.24
N TYR A 53 -3.58 -27.82 -11.95
CA TYR A 53 -4.41 -28.95 -11.48
C TYR A 53 -5.87 -28.82 -11.94
N PHE A 54 -6.44 -27.60 -11.87
CA PHE A 54 -7.78 -27.30 -12.40
C PHE A 54 -7.82 -27.09 -13.92
N HIS A 55 -6.74 -27.41 -14.65
CA HIS A 55 -6.63 -27.29 -16.12
C HIS A 55 -6.95 -25.88 -16.66
N CYS A 56 -6.76 -24.85 -15.82
CA CYS A 56 -6.96 -23.45 -16.20
C CYS A 56 -5.76 -22.86 -16.95
N ILE A 57 -4.57 -23.41 -16.72
CA ILE A 57 -3.31 -23.03 -17.37
C ILE A 57 -2.47 -24.28 -17.62
N THR A 58 -1.55 -24.21 -18.59
CA THR A 58 -0.52 -25.24 -18.79
C THR A 58 0.80 -24.76 -18.18
N LEU A 59 1.46 -25.61 -17.40
CA LEU A 59 2.78 -25.27 -16.86
C LEU A 59 3.82 -25.31 -17.99
N PRO A 60 4.72 -24.31 -18.08
CA PRO A 60 5.73 -24.28 -19.11
C PRO A 60 6.75 -25.40 -18.89
N ILE A 61 7.08 -26.12 -19.96
CA ILE A 61 8.19 -27.07 -19.96
C ILE A 61 9.48 -26.26 -20.04
N MET A 62 10.38 -26.45 -19.06
CA MET A 62 11.67 -25.78 -19.02
C MET A 62 12.73 -26.56 -19.81
N THR A 63 13.28 -25.96 -20.86
CA THR A 63 14.52 -26.46 -21.47
C THR A 63 15.74 -25.93 -20.72
N LYS A 64 16.86 -26.68 -20.74
CA LYS A 64 18.10 -26.27 -20.04
C LYS A 64 18.63 -24.92 -20.53
N THR A 65 18.57 -24.66 -21.83
CA THR A 65 19.03 -23.41 -22.46
C THR A 65 18.19 -22.20 -22.04
N GLU A 66 16.88 -22.36 -21.91
CA GLU A 66 15.96 -21.31 -21.45
C GLU A 66 16.15 -21.00 -19.97
N ALA A 67 16.38 -22.02 -19.14
CA ALA A 67 16.70 -21.83 -17.72
C ALA A 67 17.94 -20.95 -17.53
N TYR A 68 19.02 -21.18 -18.29
CA TYR A 68 20.21 -20.32 -18.27
C TYR A 68 19.94 -18.90 -18.76
N THR A 69 19.03 -18.75 -19.72
CA THR A 69 18.67 -17.44 -20.30
C THR A 69 17.86 -16.58 -19.32
N LEU A 70 16.93 -17.20 -18.58
CA LEU A 70 16.10 -16.53 -17.56
C LEU A 70 16.76 -16.45 -16.17
N LEU A 71 17.93 -17.07 -15.99
CA LEU A 71 18.73 -16.96 -14.78
C LEU A 71 19.22 -15.53 -14.54
N ILE A 72 19.63 -14.81 -15.58
CA ILE A 72 20.12 -13.42 -15.45
C ILE A 72 19.02 -12.48 -14.90
N PRO A 73 17.79 -12.43 -15.47
CA PRO A 73 16.68 -11.69 -14.86
C PRO A 73 16.41 -12.09 -13.41
N SER A 74 16.45 -13.39 -13.10
CA SER A 74 16.20 -13.90 -11.74
C SER A 74 17.27 -13.42 -10.75
N ILE A 75 18.54 -13.38 -11.17
CA ILE A 75 19.63 -12.81 -10.36
C ILE A 75 19.41 -11.31 -10.14
N PHE A 76 19.04 -10.56 -11.18
CA PHE A 76 18.73 -9.13 -11.02
C PHE A 76 17.55 -8.89 -10.08
N TYR A 77 16.54 -9.75 -10.09
CA TYR A 77 15.43 -9.73 -9.13
C TYR A 77 15.92 -9.92 -7.69
N CYS A 78 16.76 -10.92 -7.43
CA CYS A 78 17.34 -11.15 -6.10
C CYS A 78 18.22 -9.96 -5.65
N LEU A 79 19.08 -9.43 -6.54
CA LEU A 79 19.93 -8.29 -6.21
C LEU A 79 19.11 -7.03 -5.90
N THR A 80 18.10 -6.70 -6.71
CA THR A 80 17.27 -5.53 -6.42
C THR A 80 16.52 -5.67 -5.10
N THR A 81 16.04 -6.86 -4.76
CA THR A 81 15.25 -7.08 -3.54
C THR A 81 16.12 -6.93 -2.29
N VAL A 82 17.30 -7.58 -2.26
CA VAL A 82 18.25 -7.46 -1.14
C VAL A 82 18.75 -6.03 -0.97
N LEU A 83 19.28 -5.42 -2.03
CA LEU A 83 19.83 -4.06 -1.95
C LEU A 83 18.76 -3.02 -1.61
N SER A 84 17.51 -3.25 -2.05
CA SER A 84 16.40 -2.34 -1.70
C SER A 84 16.06 -2.38 -0.22
N LEU A 85 16.10 -3.57 0.38
CA LEU A 85 15.85 -3.77 1.79
C LEU A 85 16.96 -3.14 2.63
N GLU A 86 18.22 -3.39 2.27
CA GLU A 86 19.37 -2.84 2.96
C GLU A 86 19.40 -1.30 2.89
N ALA A 87 19.09 -0.74 1.72
CA ALA A 87 18.95 0.71 1.56
C ALA A 87 17.81 1.28 2.45
N LEU A 88 16.68 0.58 2.57
CA LEU A 88 15.55 1.01 3.41
C LEU A 88 15.89 0.99 4.90
N LEU A 89 16.75 0.05 5.34
CA LEU A 89 17.18 -0.04 6.74
C LEU A 89 18.19 1.05 7.12
N LYS A 90 19.04 1.46 6.16
CA LYS A 90 20.12 2.43 6.40
C LYS A 90 19.72 3.89 6.10
N LEU A 91 18.81 4.12 5.14
CA LEU A 91 18.33 5.46 4.76
C LEU A 91 17.06 5.86 5.51
N ASN A 92 16.87 7.18 5.68
CA ASN A 92 15.53 7.68 6.01
C ASN A 92 14.55 7.30 4.88
N VAL A 93 13.33 6.92 5.25
CA VAL A 93 12.29 6.46 4.32
C VAL A 93 12.05 7.49 3.22
N ALA A 94 12.05 8.79 3.54
CA ALA A 94 11.87 9.88 2.58
C ALA A 94 12.97 9.90 1.49
N VAL A 95 14.23 9.74 1.89
CA VAL A 95 15.38 9.70 0.97
C VAL A 95 15.35 8.46 0.09
N TYR A 96 15.08 7.29 0.68
CA TYR A 96 14.96 6.04 -0.06
C TYR A 96 13.86 6.12 -1.15
N VAL A 97 12.72 6.73 -0.82
CA VAL A 97 11.63 6.95 -1.79
C VAL A 97 12.09 7.78 -2.97
N VAL A 98 12.95 8.78 -2.78
CA VAL A 98 13.47 9.59 -3.89
C VAL A 98 14.45 8.84 -4.76
N ILE A 99 15.36 8.07 -4.17
CA ILE A 99 16.23 7.17 -4.94
C ILE A 99 15.38 6.26 -5.85
N LYS A 100 14.33 5.64 -5.30
CA LYS A 100 13.39 4.82 -6.09
C LYS A 100 12.62 5.59 -7.16
N ARG A 101 12.35 6.88 -6.99
CA ARG A 101 11.69 7.72 -8.01
C ARG A 101 12.59 8.09 -9.19
N CYS A 102 13.91 7.91 -9.08
CA CYS A 102 14.84 8.06 -10.20
C CYS A 102 14.83 6.85 -11.15
N THR A 103 14.16 5.76 -10.79
CA THR A 103 14.08 4.52 -11.60
C THR A 103 13.64 4.74 -13.06
N PRO A 104 12.61 5.56 -13.38
CA PRO A 104 12.20 5.76 -14.77
C PRO A 104 13.30 6.40 -15.64
N ALA A 105 14.08 7.34 -15.08
CA ALA A 105 15.21 7.95 -15.80
C ALA A 105 16.28 6.93 -16.14
N LEU A 106 16.67 6.12 -15.16
CA LEU A 106 17.64 5.07 -15.39
C LEU A 106 17.13 4.02 -16.38
N THR A 107 15.86 3.62 -16.26
CA THR A 107 15.22 2.68 -17.18
C THR A 107 15.15 3.23 -18.61
N PHE A 108 14.87 4.52 -18.80
CA PHE A 108 14.87 5.16 -20.12
C PHE A 108 16.25 5.09 -20.78
N VAL A 109 17.31 5.44 -20.05
CA VAL A 109 18.69 5.39 -20.57
C VAL A 109 19.13 3.96 -20.88
N LEU A 110 18.95 3.03 -19.93
CA LEU A 110 19.32 1.62 -20.11
C LEU A 110 18.51 0.94 -21.23
N SER A 111 17.30 1.43 -21.53
CA SER A 111 16.47 0.84 -22.60
C SER A 111 17.14 0.93 -23.98
N ALA A 112 17.93 1.97 -24.26
CA ALA A 112 18.68 2.08 -25.51
C ALA A 112 19.71 0.96 -25.66
N ILE A 113 20.39 0.61 -24.56
CA ILE A 113 21.45 -0.41 -24.54
C ILE A 113 20.86 -1.82 -24.52
N VAL A 114 19.93 -2.09 -23.59
CA VAL A 114 19.41 -3.44 -23.33
C VAL A 114 18.45 -3.90 -24.44
N LEU A 115 17.56 -3.02 -24.89
CA LEU A 115 16.60 -3.32 -25.96
C LEU A 115 17.14 -2.96 -27.36
N LYS A 116 18.37 -2.45 -27.45
CA LYS A 116 19.00 -2.01 -28.72
C LYS A 116 18.13 -1.05 -29.54
N LYS A 117 17.36 -0.17 -28.87
CA LYS A 117 16.53 0.83 -29.56
C LYS A 117 17.41 1.88 -30.23
N GLN A 118 17.32 2.01 -31.55
CA GLN A 118 18.10 2.98 -32.33
C GLN A 118 17.73 4.44 -32.02
N ASN A 119 16.47 4.76 -31.71
CA ASN A 119 16.02 6.14 -31.49
C ASN A 119 15.25 6.29 -30.17
N LEU A 120 15.78 7.12 -29.26
CA LEU A 120 15.07 7.56 -28.06
C LEU A 120 14.17 8.75 -28.42
N ASN A 121 12.88 8.67 -28.05
CA ASN A 121 11.96 9.78 -28.28
C ASN A 121 12.23 10.90 -27.26
N MET A 122 12.71 12.05 -27.74
CA MET A 122 13.02 13.21 -26.90
C MET A 122 11.82 13.70 -26.08
N LYS A 123 10.59 13.57 -26.61
CA LYS A 123 9.36 13.93 -25.87
C LYS A 123 9.18 13.04 -24.64
N THR A 124 9.40 11.73 -24.81
CA THR A 124 9.36 10.76 -23.70
C THR A 124 10.47 11.05 -22.68
N GLY A 125 11.67 11.39 -23.15
CA GLY A 125 12.79 11.78 -22.28
C GLY A 125 12.50 13.01 -21.43
N LEU A 126 11.89 14.06 -22.02
CA LEU A 126 11.50 15.28 -21.30
C LEU A 126 10.50 15.00 -20.17
N CYS A 127 9.51 14.12 -20.40
CA CYS A 127 8.56 13.72 -19.36
C CYS A 127 9.25 13.00 -18.21
N VAL A 128 10.13 12.04 -18.53
CA VAL A 128 10.89 11.29 -17.53
C VAL A 128 11.79 12.21 -16.70
N PHE A 129 12.47 13.17 -17.35
CA PHE A 129 13.27 14.19 -16.69
C PHE A 129 12.44 15.04 -15.73
N THR A 130 11.25 15.48 -16.15
CA THR A 130 10.31 16.25 -15.31
C THR A 130 9.88 15.45 -14.07
N ILE A 131 9.62 14.15 -14.21
CA ILE A 131 9.31 13.26 -13.08
C ILE A 131 10.47 13.21 -12.09
N THR A 132 11.69 13.07 -12.58
CA THR A 132 12.91 12.99 -11.74
C THR A 132 13.20 14.30 -11.01
N ILE A 133 13.00 15.46 -11.65
CA ILE A 133 13.11 16.76 -10.96
C ILE A 133 12.09 16.86 -9.83
N GLY A 134 10.83 16.50 -10.08
CA GLY A 134 9.79 16.52 -9.04
C GLY A 134 10.16 15.64 -7.84
N ALA A 135 10.74 14.46 -8.10
CA ALA A 135 11.24 13.58 -7.06
C ALA A 135 12.40 14.20 -6.25
N ALA A 136 13.39 14.80 -6.91
CA ALA A 136 14.52 15.44 -6.23
C ALA A 136 14.04 16.57 -5.30
N ILE A 137 13.13 17.43 -5.77
CA ILE A 137 12.58 18.55 -4.98
C ILE A 137 11.87 18.04 -3.73
N THR A 138 11.17 16.91 -3.79
CA THR A 138 10.44 16.39 -2.62
C THR A 138 11.32 15.97 -1.44
N SER A 139 12.62 15.70 -1.63
CA SER A 139 13.51 15.23 -0.53
C SER A 139 14.71 16.14 -0.25
N ILE A 140 14.76 17.35 -0.79
CA ILE A 140 15.88 18.28 -0.55
C ILE A 140 16.11 18.48 0.96
N ASP A 141 15.04 18.50 1.75
CA ASP A 141 15.11 18.76 3.20
C ASP A 141 15.41 17.49 4.03
N ASP A 142 15.36 16.30 3.44
CA ASP A 142 15.47 15.00 4.14
C ASP A 142 16.83 14.31 3.98
N VAL A 143 17.80 14.95 3.31
CA VAL A 143 19.11 14.36 2.96
C VAL A 143 19.91 14.00 4.23
N SER A 144 20.15 12.71 4.44
CA SER A 144 21.00 12.18 5.52
C SER A 144 22.47 12.04 5.09
N TYR A 145 23.45 12.19 5.98
CA TYR A 145 24.88 12.09 5.65
C TYR A 145 25.43 10.65 5.78
N HIS A 146 24.98 9.72 4.94
CA HIS A 146 25.46 8.33 4.90
C HIS A 146 25.75 7.85 3.46
N MET A 147 26.93 8.15 2.93
CA MET A 147 27.32 7.87 1.53
C MET A 147 27.15 6.40 1.12
N GLU A 148 27.52 5.46 1.99
CA GLU A 148 27.38 4.02 1.74
C GLU A 148 25.93 3.62 1.37
N SER A 149 24.96 4.19 2.09
CA SER A 149 23.55 3.87 1.90
C SER A 149 22.98 4.43 0.60
N TYR A 150 23.50 5.56 0.11
CA TYR A 150 23.15 6.09 -1.22
C TYR A 150 23.69 5.21 -2.35
N ILE A 151 24.90 4.67 -2.19
CA ILE A 151 25.51 3.74 -3.16
C ILE A 151 24.64 2.47 -3.26
N ILE A 152 24.32 1.85 -2.12
CA ILE A 152 23.45 0.66 -2.06
C ILE A 152 22.08 0.96 -2.69
N GLY A 153 21.47 2.10 -2.34
CA GLY A 153 20.20 2.53 -2.92
C GLY A 153 20.26 2.72 -4.44
N SER A 154 21.35 3.30 -4.95
CA SER A 154 21.56 3.52 -6.38
C SER A 154 21.73 2.21 -7.15
N PHE A 155 22.51 1.26 -6.62
CA PHE A 155 22.62 -0.09 -7.18
C PHE A 155 21.28 -0.83 -7.17
N SER A 156 20.48 -0.67 -6.11
CA SER A 156 19.13 -1.25 -6.07
C SER A 156 18.26 -0.77 -7.24
N VAL A 157 18.32 0.52 -7.59
CA VAL A 157 17.57 1.09 -8.72
C VAL A 157 18.12 0.62 -10.07
N LEU A 158 19.45 0.46 -10.17
CA LEU A 158 20.11 -0.10 -11.35
C LEU A 158 19.63 -1.52 -11.64
N PHE A 159 19.74 -2.42 -10.65
CA PHE A 159 19.30 -3.81 -10.83
C PHE A 159 17.79 -3.93 -11.05
N HIS A 160 16.98 -3.06 -10.44
CA HIS A 160 15.54 -3.01 -10.71
C HIS A 160 15.24 -2.66 -12.17
N SER A 161 15.95 -1.66 -12.72
CA SER A 161 15.78 -1.24 -14.11
C SER A 161 16.24 -2.33 -15.09
N LEU A 162 17.40 -2.95 -14.81
CA LEU A 162 17.92 -4.07 -15.59
C LEU A 162 16.96 -5.26 -15.58
N TYR A 163 16.43 -5.61 -14.41
CA TYR A 163 15.43 -6.67 -14.26
C TYR A 163 14.20 -6.45 -15.16
N LEU A 164 13.58 -5.28 -15.10
CA LEU A 164 12.38 -5.02 -15.92
C LEU A 164 12.70 -5.01 -17.42
N LEU A 165 13.85 -4.47 -17.82
CA LEU A 165 14.26 -4.41 -19.22
C LEU A 165 14.61 -5.79 -19.79
N THR A 166 15.27 -6.66 -19.01
CA THR A 166 15.56 -8.03 -19.46
C THR A 166 14.27 -8.84 -19.55
N ILE A 167 13.36 -8.75 -18.58
CA ILE A 167 12.03 -9.38 -18.68
C ILE A 167 11.27 -8.90 -19.92
N GLN A 168 11.30 -7.58 -20.21
CA GLN A 168 10.68 -7.06 -21.43
C GLN A 168 11.32 -7.66 -22.68
N ARG A 169 12.65 -7.76 -22.74
CA ARG A 169 13.37 -8.34 -23.88
C ARG A 169 13.02 -9.82 -24.11
N TYR A 170 12.95 -10.62 -23.04
CA TYR A 170 12.62 -12.04 -23.15
C TYR A 170 11.12 -12.29 -23.41
N SER A 171 10.26 -11.31 -23.16
CA SER A 171 8.82 -11.42 -23.44
C SER A 171 8.43 -11.47 -24.91
N GLU A 172 9.38 -11.20 -25.81
CA GLU A 172 9.17 -11.37 -27.25
C GLU A 172 9.11 -12.85 -27.67
N GLN A 173 9.59 -13.77 -26.81
CA GLN A 173 9.75 -15.20 -27.14
C GLN A 173 8.77 -16.14 -26.41
N ARG A 174 8.12 -15.70 -25.33
CA ARG A 174 7.26 -16.53 -24.47
C ARG A 174 6.07 -15.75 -23.93
N THR A 175 5.06 -16.47 -23.42
CA THR A 175 3.91 -15.85 -22.76
C THR A 175 4.31 -15.18 -21.45
N SER A 176 3.50 -14.23 -20.98
CA SER A 176 3.75 -13.54 -19.71
C SER A 176 3.73 -14.47 -18.50
N ASN A 177 2.96 -15.56 -18.58
CA ASN A 177 2.80 -16.53 -17.50
C ASN A 177 4.01 -17.46 -17.41
N ASP A 178 4.53 -17.90 -18.56
CA ASP A 178 5.74 -18.73 -18.62
C ASP A 178 6.93 -18.05 -17.95
N ILE A 179 7.20 -16.80 -18.34
CA ILE A 179 8.35 -16.04 -17.84
C ILE A 179 8.19 -15.76 -16.35
N LEU A 180 6.97 -15.42 -15.90
CA LEU A 180 6.69 -15.21 -14.47
C LEU A 180 6.93 -16.48 -13.65
N TYR A 181 6.44 -17.63 -14.13
CA TYR A 181 6.59 -18.91 -13.46
C TYR A 181 8.07 -19.29 -13.36
N ILE A 182 8.80 -19.26 -14.47
CA ILE A 182 10.23 -19.62 -14.53
C ILE A 182 11.07 -18.68 -13.67
N ASN A 183 10.85 -17.36 -13.76
CA ASN A 183 11.59 -16.39 -12.95
C ASN A 183 11.33 -16.60 -11.45
N SER A 184 10.06 -16.87 -11.07
CA SER A 184 9.71 -17.12 -9.67
C SER A 184 10.33 -18.43 -9.16
N LEU A 185 10.36 -19.47 -10.00
CA LEU A 185 10.94 -20.77 -9.69
C LEU A 185 12.46 -20.69 -9.49
N LEU A 186 13.17 -19.97 -10.37
CA LEU A 186 14.62 -19.76 -10.25
C LEU A 186 14.98 -18.84 -9.09
N SER A 187 14.16 -17.82 -8.80
CA SER A 187 14.39 -16.88 -7.69
C SER A 187 14.25 -17.52 -6.31
N LEU A 188 13.36 -18.50 -6.15
CA LEU A 188 13.08 -19.14 -4.86
C LEU A 188 14.32 -19.76 -4.18
N PRO A 189 15.13 -20.62 -4.84
CA PRO A 189 16.35 -21.17 -4.24
C PRO A 189 17.41 -20.10 -3.96
N MET A 190 17.51 -19.06 -4.79
CA MET A 190 18.44 -17.95 -4.53
C MET A 190 18.05 -17.16 -3.27
N ILE A 191 16.77 -16.85 -3.09
CA ILE A 191 16.27 -16.20 -1.87
C ILE A 191 16.46 -17.12 -0.65
N PHE A 192 16.23 -18.43 -0.79
CA PHE A 192 16.50 -19.38 0.28
C PHE A 192 17.97 -19.40 0.69
N MET A 193 18.90 -19.41 -0.28
CA MET A 193 20.33 -19.30 0.00
C MET A 193 20.68 -17.99 0.71
N LEU A 194 20.08 -16.87 0.30
CA LEU A 194 20.28 -15.58 0.97
C LEU A 194 19.77 -15.60 2.42
N MET A 195 18.67 -16.28 2.72
CA MET A 195 18.19 -16.45 4.11
C MET A 195 19.19 -17.20 4.99
N ILE A 196 19.96 -18.12 4.43
CA ILE A 196 21.03 -18.83 5.14
C ILE A 196 22.25 -17.92 5.35
N ILE A 197 22.61 -17.13 4.34
CA ILE A 197 23.77 -16.21 4.38
C ILE A 197 23.55 -15.05 5.36
N PHE A 198 22.30 -14.59 5.55
CA PHE A 198 21.93 -13.54 6.51
C PHE A 198 21.29 -14.12 7.77
N PRO A 199 22.07 -14.75 8.69
CA PRO A 199 21.55 -15.54 9.81
C PRO A 199 20.72 -14.73 10.81
N ASN A 200 20.91 -13.40 10.85
CA ASN A 200 20.16 -12.49 11.69
C ASN A 200 18.64 -12.56 11.43
N GLU A 201 18.22 -12.84 10.19
CA GLU A 201 16.79 -12.98 9.87
C GLU A 201 16.23 -14.29 10.40
N LEU A 202 16.97 -15.39 10.29
CA LEU A 202 16.52 -16.72 10.72
C LEU A 202 16.52 -16.88 12.25
N SER A 203 17.48 -16.27 12.95
CA SER A 203 17.54 -16.25 14.41
C SER A 203 16.42 -15.38 15.01
N ASN A 204 16.07 -14.27 14.35
CA ASN A 204 14.94 -13.42 14.73
C ASN A 204 13.59 -14.13 14.59
N ILE A 205 13.44 -15.10 13.68
CA ILE A 205 12.23 -15.95 13.59
C ILE A 205 12.06 -16.73 14.90
N LYS A 206 13.11 -17.41 15.39
CA LYS A 206 12.99 -18.26 16.58
C LYS A 206 12.64 -17.50 17.86
N SER A 207 12.99 -16.21 17.92
CA SER A 207 12.76 -15.34 19.08
C SER A 207 11.51 -14.44 18.93
N TYR A 208 10.79 -14.52 17.82
CA TYR A 208 9.62 -13.68 17.60
C TYR A 208 8.40 -14.22 18.36
N GLU A 209 7.94 -13.48 19.37
CA GLU A 209 6.83 -13.90 20.25
C GLU A 209 5.43 -13.73 19.61
N GLY A 210 5.33 -13.05 18.46
CA GLY A 210 4.06 -12.66 17.85
C GLY A 210 3.29 -13.77 17.12
N TYR A 211 3.84 -14.98 16.97
CA TYR A 211 3.22 -16.09 16.22
C TYR A 211 1.86 -16.52 16.77
N ASN A 212 1.62 -16.34 18.07
CA ASN A 212 0.37 -16.75 18.70
C ASN A 212 -0.78 -15.77 18.44
N THR A 213 -0.51 -14.64 17.78
CA THR A 213 -1.53 -13.64 17.50
C THR A 213 -2.14 -13.86 16.11
N ILE A 214 -3.48 -13.95 16.04
CA ILE A 214 -4.20 -14.06 14.75
C ILE A 214 -3.90 -12.89 13.81
N ASN A 215 -3.66 -11.74 14.42
CA ASN A 215 -3.32 -10.47 13.81
C ASN A 215 -2.05 -10.52 12.97
N PHE A 216 -0.99 -11.18 13.47
CA PHE A 216 0.23 -11.42 12.72
C PHE A 216 -0.06 -12.23 11.46
N TRP A 217 -0.75 -13.36 11.59
CA TRP A 217 -1.05 -14.25 10.46
C TRP A 217 -1.93 -13.57 9.39
N LEU A 218 -2.89 -12.74 9.79
CA LEU A 218 -3.70 -11.97 8.84
C LEU A 218 -2.86 -11.00 8.01
N PHE A 219 -2.01 -10.19 8.65
CA PHE A 219 -1.14 -9.25 7.92
C PHE A 219 -0.09 -9.98 7.08
N PHE A 220 0.44 -11.10 7.59
CA PHE A 220 1.41 -11.92 6.87
C PHE A 220 0.80 -12.57 5.62
N LEU A 221 -0.41 -13.13 5.71
CA LEU A 221 -1.12 -13.71 4.57
C LEU A 221 -1.48 -12.64 3.53
N LEU A 222 -1.99 -11.47 3.96
CA LEU A 222 -2.30 -10.36 3.06
C LEU A 222 -1.06 -9.82 2.35
N SER A 223 0.07 -9.73 3.05
CA SER A 223 1.36 -9.36 2.45
C SER A 223 1.86 -10.43 1.49
N THR A 224 1.69 -11.71 1.82
CA THR A 224 2.07 -12.85 0.99
C THR A 224 1.27 -12.89 -0.31
N PHE A 225 -0.06 -12.82 -0.22
CA PHE A 225 -0.94 -12.80 -1.39
C PHE A 225 -0.71 -11.54 -2.21
N GLY A 226 -0.70 -10.37 -1.56
CA GLY A 226 -0.49 -9.10 -2.25
C GLY A 226 0.85 -9.01 -2.96
N GLY A 227 1.92 -9.55 -2.38
CA GLY A 227 3.23 -9.57 -3.01
C GLY A 227 3.30 -10.51 -4.22
N GLY A 228 2.78 -11.74 -4.10
CA GLY A 228 2.75 -12.66 -5.24
C GLY A 228 1.91 -12.13 -6.41
N LEU A 229 0.75 -11.53 -6.11
CA LEU A 229 -0.10 -10.90 -7.12
C LEU A 229 0.52 -9.64 -7.71
N LEU A 230 1.21 -8.83 -6.90
CA LEU A 230 1.95 -7.69 -7.38
C LEU A 230 3.05 -8.13 -8.34
N ASN A 231 3.76 -9.22 -8.04
CA ASN A 231 4.77 -9.76 -8.94
C ASN A 231 4.14 -10.09 -10.31
N GLY A 232 3.03 -10.84 -10.33
CA GLY A 232 2.32 -11.14 -11.58
C GLY A 232 1.80 -9.90 -12.32
N ALA A 233 1.21 -8.94 -11.60
CA ALA A 233 0.75 -7.67 -12.19
C ALA A 233 1.90 -6.83 -12.76
N THR A 234 3.09 -6.88 -12.15
CA THR A 234 4.29 -6.18 -12.63
C THR A 234 4.76 -6.76 -13.97
N PHE A 235 4.81 -8.09 -14.10
CA PHE A 235 5.11 -8.76 -15.37
C PHE A 235 4.07 -8.42 -16.42
N TRP A 236 2.79 -8.57 -16.09
CA TRP A 236 1.70 -8.30 -17.03
C TRP A 236 1.70 -6.85 -17.52
N CYS A 237 1.98 -5.89 -16.63
CA CYS A 237 2.13 -4.47 -17.00
C CYS A 237 3.36 -4.25 -17.90
N THR A 238 4.50 -4.85 -17.57
CA THR A 238 5.77 -4.68 -18.29
C THR A 238 5.70 -5.24 -19.69
N ILE A 239 5.18 -6.45 -19.85
CA ILE A 239 5.10 -7.16 -21.13
C ILE A 239 4.06 -6.51 -22.06
N LYS A 240 2.89 -6.10 -21.53
CA LYS A 240 1.85 -5.49 -22.37
C LYS A 240 2.08 -4.02 -22.69
N ASN A 241 2.94 -3.31 -21.95
CA ASN A 241 3.19 -1.88 -22.14
C ASN A 241 4.67 -1.58 -22.43
N SER A 242 5.49 -1.56 -21.39
CA SER A 242 6.96 -1.54 -21.42
C SER A 242 7.48 -1.45 -19.98
N ALA A 243 8.75 -1.80 -19.75
CA ALA A 243 9.46 -1.58 -18.50
C ALA A 243 9.40 -0.11 -18.07
N LEU A 244 9.62 0.82 -19.00
CA LEU A 244 9.54 2.25 -18.74
C LEU A 244 8.16 2.65 -18.23
N THR A 245 7.10 2.19 -18.89
CA THR A 245 5.72 2.49 -18.46
C THR A 245 5.44 1.94 -17.06
N THR A 246 5.90 0.73 -16.74
CA THR A 246 5.76 0.14 -15.40
C THR A 246 6.42 1.02 -14.33
N THR A 247 7.64 1.52 -14.59
CA THR A 247 8.33 2.42 -13.64
C THR A 247 7.61 3.76 -13.46
N VAL A 248 7.04 4.34 -14.52
CA VAL A 248 6.24 5.58 -14.44
C VAL A 248 4.96 5.36 -13.62
N VAL A 249 4.24 4.26 -13.83
CA VAL A 249 3.07 3.91 -13.00
C VAL A 249 3.48 3.71 -11.54
N GLY A 250 4.67 3.16 -11.30
CA GLY A 250 5.28 3.04 -9.97
C GLY A 250 5.50 4.38 -9.26
N VAL A 251 5.84 5.43 -10.01
CA VAL A 251 5.92 6.80 -9.47
C VAL A 251 4.54 7.38 -9.22
N LEU A 252 3.60 7.24 -10.17
CA LEU A 252 2.23 7.75 -10.05
C LEU A 252 1.50 7.18 -8.82
N LYS A 253 1.62 5.87 -8.55
CA LYS A 253 1.04 5.28 -7.33
C LYS A 253 1.65 5.88 -6.05
N SER A 254 2.92 6.29 -6.07
CA SER A 254 3.59 6.82 -4.88
C SER A 254 3.02 8.18 -4.48
N VAL A 255 2.55 8.96 -5.46
CA VAL A 255 1.82 10.21 -5.19
C VAL A 255 0.51 9.93 -4.46
N LEU A 256 -0.25 8.92 -4.91
CA LEU A 256 -1.46 8.48 -4.22
C LEU A 256 -1.15 7.98 -2.80
N GLN A 257 -0.05 7.26 -2.60
CA GLN A 257 0.38 6.82 -1.27
C GLN A 257 0.69 7.99 -0.33
N ILE A 258 1.33 9.06 -0.81
CA ILE A 258 1.58 10.26 0.01
C ILE A 258 0.26 10.93 0.37
N PHE A 259 -0.63 11.13 -0.59
CA PHE A 259 -1.93 11.74 -0.36
C PHE A 259 -2.71 10.97 0.72
N PHE A 260 -2.92 9.67 0.52
CA PHE A 260 -3.59 8.83 1.51
C PHE A 260 -2.82 8.73 2.83
N GLY A 261 -1.49 8.76 2.81
CA GLY A 261 -0.66 8.71 4.01
C GLY A 261 -0.86 9.92 4.92
N VAL A 262 -1.01 11.11 4.34
CA VAL A 262 -1.32 12.34 5.10
C VAL A 262 -2.70 12.25 5.76
N PHE A 263 -3.72 11.81 5.02
CA PHE A 263 -5.08 11.65 5.57
C PHE A 263 -5.18 10.52 6.59
N ALA A 264 -4.48 9.41 6.38
CA ALA A 264 -4.58 8.23 7.22
C ALA A 264 -3.76 8.32 8.51
N PHE A 265 -2.63 9.03 8.51
CA PHE A 265 -1.70 9.04 9.64
C PHE A 265 -1.54 10.40 10.35
N GLU A 266 -2.18 11.48 9.86
CA GLU A 266 -2.08 12.87 10.41
C GLU A 266 -0.62 13.31 10.71
N GLN A 267 0.37 12.68 10.07
CA GLN A 267 1.80 12.84 10.34
C GLN A 267 2.51 13.12 9.03
N LEU A 268 2.52 14.39 8.63
CA LEU A 268 3.59 15.04 7.86
C LEU A 268 3.24 16.53 7.80
N PRO A 269 4.09 17.45 8.27
CA PRO A 269 4.00 18.84 7.82
C PRO A 269 4.27 18.81 6.31
N ILE A 270 3.23 19.00 5.50
CA ILE A 270 3.39 19.15 4.07
C ILE A 270 4.09 20.50 3.86
N ASN A 271 5.36 20.46 3.49
CA ASN A 271 6.11 21.65 3.13
C ASN A 271 5.79 22.07 1.70
N ASN A 272 5.90 23.36 1.38
CA ASN A 272 5.64 23.89 0.04
C ASN A 272 6.49 23.19 -1.04
N LYS A 273 7.74 22.82 -0.71
CA LYS A 273 8.63 22.07 -1.60
C LYS A 273 8.08 20.68 -1.94
N THR A 274 7.51 19.98 -0.96
CA THR A 274 6.89 18.66 -1.15
C THR A 274 5.71 18.74 -2.10
N ILE A 275 4.89 19.80 -2.00
CA ILE A 275 3.76 20.04 -2.91
C ILE A 275 4.26 20.25 -4.34
N ILE A 276 5.21 21.16 -4.53
CA ILE A 276 5.79 21.46 -5.86
C ILE A 276 6.35 20.19 -6.50
N GLY A 277 7.10 19.38 -5.75
CA GLY A 277 7.66 18.14 -6.27
C GLY A 277 6.59 17.12 -6.68
N ILE A 278 5.53 16.96 -5.89
CA ILE A 278 4.39 16.09 -6.24
C ILE A 278 3.71 16.56 -7.53
N LEU A 279 3.49 17.86 -7.68
CA LEU A 279 2.85 18.44 -8.86
C LEU A 279 3.68 18.21 -10.12
N LEU A 280 4.99 18.43 -10.05
CA LEU A 280 5.90 18.15 -11.18
C LEU A 280 5.89 16.68 -11.58
N SER A 281 5.91 15.75 -10.61
CA SER A 281 5.81 14.32 -10.92
C SER A 281 4.46 13.93 -11.55
N LEU A 282 3.35 14.56 -11.14
CA LEU A 282 2.04 14.36 -11.76
C LEU A 282 1.97 14.90 -13.19
N ILE A 283 2.49 16.11 -13.43
CA ILE A 283 2.57 16.71 -14.76
C ILE A 283 3.40 15.82 -15.69
N GLY A 284 4.60 15.43 -15.26
CA GLY A 284 5.47 14.57 -16.04
C GLY A 284 4.84 13.19 -16.35
N GLY A 285 4.18 12.57 -15.36
CA GLY A 285 3.51 11.28 -15.54
C GLY A 285 2.29 11.34 -16.45
N THR A 286 1.47 12.38 -16.35
CA THR A 286 0.30 12.58 -17.24
C THR A 286 0.72 12.89 -18.68
N MET A 287 1.72 13.75 -18.87
CA MET A 287 2.29 14.01 -20.19
C MET A 287 2.95 12.76 -20.79
N PHE A 288 3.65 11.96 -19.97
CA PHE A 288 4.20 10.66 -20.41
C PHE A 288 3.10 9.74 -20.92
N SER A 289 2.00 9.57 -20.16
CA SER A 289 0.87 8.73 -20.58
C SER A 289 0.26 9.22 -21.90
N TYR A 290 0.15 10.53 -22.09
CA TYR A 290 -0.32 11.12 -23.34
C TYR A 290 0.62 10.81 -24.51
N PHE A 291 1.91 11.10 -24.38
CA PHE A 291 2.85 10.88 -25.48
C PHE A 291 3.05 9.41 -25.81
N GLU A 292 3.11 8.55 -24.79
CA GLU A 292 3.21 7.10 -24.98
C GLU A 292 1.96 6.53 -25.66
N TYR A 293 0.78 7.09 -25.38
CA TYR A 293 -0.45 6.77 -26.11
C TYR A 293 -0.37 7.24 -27.56
N THR A 294 0.04 8.48 -27.82
CA THR A 294 0.19 8.98 -29.20
C THR A 294 1.23 8.21 -30.01
N ASN A 295 2.29 7.70 -29.37
CA ASN A 295 3.30 6.85 -30.01
C ASN A 295 2.76 5.44 -30.34
N LYS A 296 1.69 4.98 -29.67
CA LYS A 296 1.17 3.60 -29.74
C LYS A 296 -0.17 3.44 -30.46
N GLN A 297 -0.78 4.50 -31.00
CA GLN A 297 -2.04 4.42 -31.73
C GLN A 297 -2.10 5.28 -33.00
N THR A 298 -2.45 4.60 -34.11
CA THR A 298 -3.51 5.00 -35.05
C THR A 298 -4.84 5.19 -34.30
N LYS A 299 -5.53 6.30 -34.62
CA LYS A 299 -6.70 6.91 -33.96
C LYS A 299 -7.81 5.94 -33.52
N SER A 300 -8.10 5.84 -32.21
CA SER A 300 -9.46 6.04 -31.62
C SER A 300 -9.48 5.73 -30.11
N GLY A 301 -9.94 6.70 -29.30
CA GLY A 301 -10.16 6.54 -27.84
C GLY A 301 -9.68 7.67 -26.92
N LEU A 302 -9.33 8.85 -27.45
CA LEU A 302 -8.62 9.93 -26.76
C LEU A 302 -9.39 10.61 -25.60
N ASN A 303 -10.72 10.70 -25.64
CA ASN A 303 -11.43 11.70 -24.85
C ASN A 303 -11.80 11.27 -23.41
N VAL A 304 -11.99 9.97 -23.15
CA VAL A 304 -12.54 9.52 -21.85
C VAL A 304 -11.47 9.32 -20.78
N ILE A 305 -10.23 9.01 -21.17
CA ILE A 305 -9.13 8.65 -20.24
C ILE A 305 -8.36 9.89 -19.79
N MET A 306 -8.06 10.81 -20.73
CA MET A 306 -7.42 12.09 -20.42
C MET A 306 -8.28 12.93 -19.47
N MET A 307 -9.60 12.93 -19.67
CA MET A 307 -10.54 13.66 -18.81
C MET A 307 -10.60 13.07 -17.39
N LYS A 308 -10.55 11.74 -17.22
CA LYS A 308 -10.59 11.10 -15.88
C LYS A 308 -9.31 11.31 -15.07
N LEU A 309 -8.14 11.26 -15.70
CA LEU A 309 -6.86 11.57 -15.05
C LEU A 309 -6.73 13.07 -14.73
N TYR A 310 -7.24 13.93 -15.62
CA TYR A 310 -7.29 15.38 -15.41
C TYR A 310 -8.28 15.80 -14.30
N ILE A 311 -9.45 15.14 -14.19
CA ILE A 311 -10.39 15.35 -13.08
C ILE A 311 -9.78 14.90 -11.75
N LEU A 312 -9.07 13.76 -11.71
CA LEU A 312 -8.36 13.32 -10.51
C LEU A 312 -7.27 14.34 -10.12
N PHE A 313 -6.58 14.93 -11.10
CA PHE A 313 -5.59 15.99 -10.89
C PHE A 313 -6.21 17.28 -10.34
N ILE A 314 -7.35 17.74 -10.87
CA ILE A 314 -8.09 18.91 -10.34
C ILE A 314 -8.60 18.65 -8.93
N PHE A 315 -9.09 17.43 -8.66
CA PHE A 315 -9.56 17.03 -7.33
C PHE A 315 -8.41 17.03 -6.32
N ILE A 316 -7.25 16.47 -6.67
CA ILE A 316 -6.04 16.47 -5.83
C ILE A 316 -5.51 17.91 -5.63
N TRP A 317 -5.48 18.73 -6.69
CA TRP A 317 -5.07 20.14 -6.64
C TRP A 317 -5.95 20.99 -5.74
N SER A 318 -7.27 20.79 -5.79
CA SER A 318 -8.24 21.53 -4.96
C SER A 318 -8.12 21.18 -3.47
N PHE A 319 -7.66 19.97 -3.15
CA PHE A 319 -7.45 19.52 -1.76
C PHE A 319 -6.07 19.86 -1.19
N LEU A 320 -5.07 20.12 -2.04
CA LEU A 320 -3.69 20.44 -1.63
C LEU A 320 -3.46 21.91 -1.28
N ASN A 321 -4.52 22.72 -1.20
CA ASN A 321 -4.44 24.12 -0.82
C ASN A 321 -4.38 24.22 0.72
N PRO A 322 -3.20 24.38 1.35
CA PRO A 322 -3.13 24.51 2.78
C PRO A 322 -3.40 25.98 3.07
N SER A 323 -4.63 26.29 3.50
CA SER A 323 -4.88 27.56 4.17
C SER A 323 -3.94 27.63 5.37
N SER A 324 -2.90 28.44 5.21
CA SER A 324 -1.93 28.81 6.21
C SER A 324 -2.59 29.21 7.52
N ALA A 325 -2.20 28.59 8.63
CA ALA A 325 -2.34 29.18 9.96
C ALA A 325 -1.38 28.51 10.96
N ILE A 326 -0.11 28.87 10.89
CA ILE A 326 0.73 28.91 12.09
C ILE A 326 0.56 30.33 12.63
N LEU A 327 -0.30 30.50 13.63
CA LEU A 327 -0.40 31.75 14.39
C LEU A 327 -0.89 31.42 15.82
N SER A 328 -0.05 31.74 16.81
CA SER A 328 -0.24 31.78 18.27
C SER A 328 -1.49 31.07 18.85
N LYS A 329 -1.31 29.99 19.62
CA LYS A 329 -2.43 29.19 20.20
C LYS A 329 -3.33 30.01 21.14
N PRO A 330 -4.61 30.28 20.78
CA PRO A 330 -5.68 30.41 21.77
C PRO A 330 -5.97 29.05 22.43
N CYS A 331 -6.55 29.05 23.64
CA CYS A 331 -6.92 27.83 24.36
C CYS A 331 -7.69 26.85 23.46
N SER A 332 -7.19 25.61 23.33
CA SER A 332 -7.79 24.65 22.40
C SER A 332 -9.05 24.00 23.00
N ARG A 333 -10.22 24.31 22.43
CA ARG A 333 -11.51 23.76 22.87
C ARG A 333 -11.58 22.23 22.78
N GLU A 334 -11.13 21.66 21.67
CA GLU A 334 -11.14 20.19 21.46
C GLU A 334 -10.25 19.46 22.49
N ASN A 335 -9.05 19.98 22.75
CA ASN A 335 -8.15 19.45 23.78
C ASN A 335 -8.79 19.55 25.17
N SER A 336 -9.38 20.69 25.50
CA SER A 336 -10.06 20.92 26.78
C SER A 336 -11.22 19.95 27.00
N ARG A 337 -12.01 19.65 25.96
CA ARG A 337 -13.08 18.64 26.00
C ARG A 337 -12.55 17.25 26.33
N ILE A 338 -11.40 16.87 25.79
CA ILE A 338 -10.81 15.55 26.04
C ILE A 338 -10.37 15.41 27.50
N VAL A 339 -9.67 16.43 28.01
CA VAL A 339 -9.27 16.47 29.42
C VAL A 339 -10.51 16.40 30.31
N ARG A 340 -11.54 17.20 30.02
CA ARG A 340 -12.79 17.22 30.80
C ARG A 340 -13.50 15.87 30.78
N ASP A 341 -13.70 15.28 29.62
CA ASP A 341 -14.43 14.01 29.49
C ASP A 341 -13.69 12.87 30.19
N TYR A 342 -12.36 12.81 30.03
CA TYR A 342 -11.55 11.79 30.67
C TYR A 342 -11.53 11.98 32.20
N PHE A 343 -11.31 13.21 32.66
CA PHE A 343 -11.35 13.54 34.08
C PHE A 343 -12.71 13.21 34.69
N LYS A 344 -13.82 13.59 34.02
CA LYS A 344 -15.18 13.25 34.47
C LYS A 344 -15.39 11.74 34.55
N GLN A 345 -15.01 10.98 33.52
CA GLN A 345 -15.19 9.53 33.50
C GLN A 345 -14.40 8.82 34.61
N THR A 346 -13.16 9.26 34.85
CA THR A 346 -12.26 8.63 35.81
C THR A 346 -12.50 9.11 37.25
N VAL A 347 -12.69 10.41 37.45
CA VAL A 347 -12.70 11.03 38.79
C VAL A 347 -14.12 11.11 39.37
N SER A 348 -15.16 11.34 38.56
CA SER A 348 -16.53 11.33 39.08
C SER A 348 -16.91 9.97 39.67
N SER A 349 -16.45 8.86 39.07
CA SER A 349 -16.69 7.51 39.63
C SER A 349 -16.02 7.30 41.00
N ILE A 350 -14.82 7.88 41.22
CA ILE A 350 -14.10 7.81 42.51
C ILE A 350 -14.80 8.67 43.57
N TYR A 351 -15.27 9.87 43.21
CA TYR A 351 -15.98 10.78 44.10
C TYR A 351 -17.38 10.28 44.48
N GLU A 352 -18.13 9.73 43.51
CA GLU A 352 -19.45 9.12 43.74
C GLU A 352 -19.36 7.90 44.67
N LYS A 353 -18.35 7.05 44.50
CA LYS A 353 -18.07 5.89 45.37
C LYS A 353 -17.82 6.29 46.84
N ASN A 354 -17.33 7.50 47.08
CA ASN A 354 -17.05 8.03 48.41
C ASN A 354 -18.08 9.08 48.88
N HIS A 355 -19.15 9.33 48.13
CA HIS A 355 -20.20 10.32 48.42
C HIS A 355 -19.68 11.75 48.62
N LEU A 356 -18.64 12.16 47.87
CA LEU A 356 -18.03 13.49 47.95
C LEU A 356 -18.27 14.28 46.65
N SER A 357 -18.19 15.60 46.74
CA SER A 357 -18.18 16.52 45.60
C SER A 357 -16.76 17.06 45.33
N ILE A 358 -16.48 17.43 44.09
CA ILE A 358 -15.17 17.93 43.67
C ILE A 358 -14.96 19.32 44.32
N PRO A 359 -13.85 19.55 45.05
CA PRO A 359 -13.57 20.84 45.69
C PRO A 359 -13.41 21.98 44.68
N ASP A 360 -13.80 23.19 45.07
CA ASP A 360 -13.66 24.39 44.23
C ASP A 360 -12.18 24.78 44.02
N GLU A 361 -11.31 24.39 44.94
CA GLU A 361 -9.87 24.60 44.86
C GLU A 361 -9.20 23.76 43.76
N CYS A 362 -9.84 22.65 43.34
CA CYS A 362 -9.29 21.78 42.31
C CYS A 362 -9.24 22.49 40.95
N ILE A 363 -8.10 22.37 40.28
CA ILE A 363 -7.85 22.95 38.94
C ILE A 363 -8.86 22.46 37.89
N PHE A 364 -9.35 21.24 38.03
CA PHE A 364 -10.34 20.63 37.13
C PHE A 364 -11.79 20.85 37.59
N SER A 365 -12.02 21.74 38.55
CA SER A 365 -13.38 22.11 38.97
C SER A 365 -14.16 22.71 37.79
N PRO A 366 -15.42 22.32 37.60
CA PRO A 366 -16.32 22.92 36.62
C PRO A 366 -16.35 24.45 36.61
N LYS A 367 -16.20 25.09 37.78
CA LYS A 367 -16.21 26.56 37.92
C LYS A 367 -14.99 27.24 37.30
N ARG A 368 -13.89 26.52 37.13
CA ARG A 368 -12.62 27.07 36.63
C ARG A 368 -12.39 26.81 35.15
N ASP A 369 -13.12 25.89 34.52
CA ASP A 369 -12.95 25.56 33.11
C ASP A 369 -13.57 26.61 32.19
N ILE A 370 -12.72 27.32 31.44
CA ILE A 370 -13.09 28.42 30.52
C ILE A 370 -14.27 28.07 29.59
N PHE A 371 -14.36 26.81 29.14
CA PHE A 371 -15.37 26.38 28.17
C PHE A 371 -16.57 25.65 28.81
N TYR A 372 -16.64 25.54 30.14
CA TYR A 372 -17.63 24.70 30.82
C TYR A 372 -19.07 25.04 30.43
N HIS A 373 -19.49 26.31 30.58
CA HIS A 373 -20.85 26.74 30.23
C HIS A 373 -21.16 26.53 28.75
N GLN A 374 -20.22 26.82 27.86
CA GLN A 374 -20.46 26.63 26.43
C GLN A 374 -20.58 25.16 26.01
N GLU A 375 -19.97 24.24 26.74
CA GLU A 375 -20.03 22.80 26.45
C GLU A 375 -21.29 22.17 27.04
N LEU A 376 -21.79 22.69 28.18
CA LEU A 376 -23.12 22.34 28.70
C LEU A 376 -24.26 22.73 27.74
N HIS A 377 -24.13 23.87 27.07
CA HIS A 377 -25.17 24.43 26.20
C HIS A 377 -25.15 23.87 24.76
N LYS A 378 -24.58 22.67 24.58
CA LYS A 378 -24.63 21.93 23.31
C LYS A 378 -25.54 20.73 23.46
N THR A 379 -26.47 20.59 22.53
CA THR A 379 -27.33 19.40 22.48
C THR A 379 -27.11 18.67 21.18
N LYS A 380 -26.80 17.37 21.26
CA LYS A 380 -26.76 16.51 20.07
C LYS A 380 -28.18 15.99 19.80
N ILE A 381 -28.80 16.47 18.71
CA ILE A 381 -30.15 16.04 18.32
C ILE A 381 -30.07 14.70 17.58
N THR A 382 -29.16 14.61 16.59
CA THR A 382 -28.92 13.37 15.83
C THR A 382 -27.42 13.19 15.58
N ASN A 383 -27.01 12.09 14.94
CA ASN A 383 -25.59 11.83 14.67
C ASN A 383 -24.89 12.93 13.84
N ASN A 384 -25.66 13.69 13.06
CA ASN A 384 -25.19 14.76 12.17
C ASN A 384 -25.93 16.09 12.41
N LYS A 385 -26.54 16.29 13.60
CA LYS A 385 -27.19 17.56 13.95
C LYS A 385 -26.92 17.92 15.40
N TRP A 386 -26.41 19.13 15.60
CA TRP A 386 -26.07 19.73 16.88
C TRP A 386 -26.79 21.06 17.05
N LEU A 387 -27.31 21.32 18.24
CA LEU A 387 -28.03 22.53 18.59
C LEU A 387 -27.20 23.39 19.55
N CYS A 388 -27.11 24.67 19.25
CA CYS A 388 -26.67 25.69 20.20
C CYS A 388 -27.87 26.09 21.08
N GLN A 389 -27.80 25.88 22.41
CA GLN A 389 -28.91 26.24 23.30
C GLN A 389 -28.99 27.75 23.60
N TYR A 390 -27.93 28.53 23.34
CA TYR A 390 -27.99 29.99 23.52
C TYR A 390 -28.85 30.69 22.48
N CYS A 391 -28.86 30.20 21.23
CA CYS A 391 -29.55 30.87 20.12
C CYS A 391 -30.42 29.93 19.28
N ASN A 392 -30.60 28.67 19.70
CA ASN A 392 -31.39 27.63 19.05
C ASN A 392 -31.05 27.35 17.57
N LYS A 393 -29.81 27.64 17.13
CA LYS A 393 -29.34 27.32 15.78
C LYS A 393 -28.82 25.88 15.70
N VAL A 394 -29.11 25.22 14.58
CA VAL A 394 -28.71 23.84 14.31
C VAL A 394 -27.54 23.78 13.32
N PHE A 395 -26.56 22.94 13.62
CA PHE A 395 -25.33 22.73 12.85
C PHE A 395 -25.17 21.25 12.50
N TYR A 396 -24.52 20.95 11.38
CA TYR A 396 -24.35 19.58 10.90
C TYR A 396 -23.22 18.80 11.59
N SER A 397 -22.28 19.50 12.24
CA SER A 397 -21.26 18.87 13.06
C SER A 397 -20.88 19.74 14.25
N GLU A 398 -20.33 19.09 15.28
CA GLU A 398 -19.86 19.75 16.50
C GLU A 398 -18.76 20.78 16.22
N TYR A 399 -17.96 20.56 15.17
CA TYR A 399 -16.92 21.48 14.73
C TYR A 399 -17.49 22.84 14.29
N TYR A 400 -18.56 22.84 13.50
CA TYR A 400 -19.19 24.10 13.07
C TYR A 400 -19.94 24.80 14.19
N LEU A 401 -20.48 24.01 15.14
CA LEU A 401 -21.03 24.56 16.38
C LEU A 401 -19.93 25.24 17.23
N ASP A 402 -18.74 24.65 17.32
CA ASP A 402 -17.60 25.22 18.05
C ASP A 402 -17.14 26.56 17.47
N ILE A 403 -17.09 26.67 16.14
CA ILE A 403 -16.78 27.93 15.44
C ILE A 403 -17.89 28.96 15.67
N HIS A 404 -19.15 28.55 15.62
CA HIS A 404 -20.27 29.45 15.94
C HIS A 404 -20.16 29.97 17.37
N MET A 405 -19.85 29.11 18.35
CA MET A 405 -19.69 29.48 19.75
C MET A 405 -18.54 30.49 19.95
N SER A 406 -17.40 30.30 19.29
CA SER A 406 -16.29 31.27 19.40
C SER A 406 -16.62 32.64 18.79
N ASN A 407 -17.44 32.66 17.74
CA ASN A 407 -17.70 33.90 16.99
C ASN A 407 -18.90 34.69 17.52
N ARG A 408 -19.89 34.00 18.12
CA ARG A 408 -21.19 34.59 18.50
C ARG A 408 -21.48 34.57 19.99
N HIS A 409 -20.76 33.75 20.75
CA HIS A 409 -20.98 33.58 22.18
C HIS A 409 -19.69 33.74 22.99
N ASN A 410 -18.71 34.49 22.48
CA ASN A 410 -17.43 34.69 23.17
C ASN A 410 -17.58 35.33 24.55
N ASP A 411 -18.62 36.15 24.72
CA ASP A 411 -19.07 36.78 25.97
C ASP A 411 -19.48 35.77 27.06
N THR A 412 -19.79 34.53 26.70
CA THR A 412 -20.20 33.46 27.64
C THR A 412 -19.02 32.65 28.20
N LEU A 413 -17.78 33.02 27.88
CA LEU A 413 -16.59 32.41 28.45
C LEU A 413 -16.36 32.90 29.88
N ILE A 414 -15.83 32.01 30.73
CA ILE A 414 -15.41 32.37 32.08
C ILE A 414 -14.06 33.10 31.97
N HIS A 415 -14.01 34.36 32.40
CA HIS A 415 -12.84 35.23 32.34
C HIS A 415 -12.28 35.62 33.72
N ASP A 416 -12.61 34.87 34.76
CA ASP A 416 -12.15 35.14 36.13
C ASP A 416 -10.62 34.93 36.26
N GLU A 417 -9.98 35.60 37.24
CA GLU A 417 -8.56 35.43 37.54
C GLU A 417 -8.16 33.97 37.86
N GLN A 418 -9.14 33.15 38.26
CA GLN A 418 -8.97 31.73 38.58
C GLN A 418 -9.35 30.78 37.43
N SER A 419 -9.73 31.31 36.26
CA SER A 419 -10.08 30.53 35.08
C SER A 419 -8.87 29.78 34.50
N VAL A 420 -9.11 28.57 34.00
CA VAL A 420 -8.08 27.62 33.59
C VAL A 420 -8.38 27.07 32.20
N CYS A 421 -7.38 27.10 31.33
CA CYS A 421 -7.41 26.40 30.06
C CYS A 421 -7.06 24.91 30.27
N LEU A 422 -8.07 24.03 30.24
CA LEU A 422 -7.83 22.59 30.41
C LEU A 422 -6.89 21.98 29.36
N ALA A 423 -6.80 22.59 28.17
CA ALA A 423 -5.88 22.15 27.13
C ALA A 423 -4.39 22.22 27.53
N ASP A 424 -4.03 23.04 28.52
CA ASP A 424 -2.65 23.16 29.00
C ASP A 424 -2.20 21.90 29.75
N TYR A 425 -3.15 21.13 30.27
CA TYR A 425 -2.91 19.86 30.97
C TYR A 425 -2.93 18.64 30.03
N CYS A 426 -3.04 18.85 28.71
CA CYS A 426 -3.11 17.75 27.76
C CYS A 426 -1.89 16.83 27.75
N SER A 427 -0.72 17.31 28.15
CA SER A 427 0.49 16.51 28.32
C SER A 427 0.38 15.51 29.48
N ILE A 428 -0.37 15.85 30.52
CA ILE A 428 -0.63 14.98 31.68
C ILE A 428 -1.69 13.93 31.32
N PHE A 429 -2.76 14.35 30.66
CA PHE A 429 -3.86 13.46 30.25
C PHE A 429 -3.60 12.70 28.96
N ARG A 430 -2.48 12.95 28.28
CA ARG A 430 -2.11 12.31 27.01
C ARG A 430 -3.18 12.53 25.93
N CYS A 431 -3.61 13.77 25.75
CA CYS A 431 -4.65 14.11 24.76
C CYS A 431 -4.28 13.67 23.34
N ASP A 432 -2.99 13.65 23.00
CA ASP A 432 -2.47 13.13 21.74
C ASP A 432 -2.80 11.63 21.55
N VAL A 433 -2.75 10.85 22.63
CA VAL A 433 -3.13 9.43 22.65
C VAL A 433 -4.65 9.29 22.61
N LEU A 434 -5.38 10.07 23.42
CA LEU A 434 -6.84 9.99 23.52
C LEU A 434 -7.58 10.52 22.26
N LYS A 435 -7.04 11.55 21.58
CA LYS A 435 -7.55 12.06 20.29
C LYS A 435 -7.56 11.01 19.20
N ARG A 436 -6.45 10.26 19.11
CA ARG A 436 -6.31 9.17 18.13
C ARG A 436 -7.41 8.12 18.30
N HIS A 437 -7.88 7.88 19.53
CA HIS A 437 -8.96 6.94 19.81
C HIS A 437 -10.36 7.45 19.43
N LYS A 438 -10.71 8.71 19.67
CA LYS A 438 -12.05 9.27 19.34
C LYS A 438 -12.27 9.48 17.83
N LYS A 439 -11.26 9.92 17.07
CA LYS A 439 -11.34 10.08 15.60
C LYS A 439 -11.36 8.73 14.85
N SER A 440 -10.91 7.66 15.50
CA SER A 440 -10.79 6.29 14.97
C SER A 440 -12.12 5.62 14.58
N PHE A 441 -13.27 6.24 14.84
CA PHE A 441 -14.59 5.62 14.61
C PHE A 441 -15.24 5.99 13.26
N ARG A 442 -14.74 6.98 12.51
CA ARG A 442 -15.49 7.53 11.34
C ARG A 442 -14.81 7.51 9.97
N ALA A 443 -13.54 7.15 9.84
CA ALA A 443 -12.96 6.88 8.53
C ALA A 443 -11.80 5.89 8.65
N PHE A 444 -11.87 4.79 7.89
CA PHE A 444 -10.71 3.99 7.52
C PHE A 444 -10.04 3.12 8.61
N HIS A 445 -10.76 2.69 9.65
CA HIS A 445 -10.30 1.61 10.55
C HIS A 445 -10.53 0.19 9.96
N PHE A 446 -10.54 0.09 8.64
CA PHE A 446 -10.64 -1.18 7.93
C PHE A 446 -9.36 -2.02 8.10
N PHE A 447 -8.19 -1.37 8.26
CA PHE A 447 -6.91 -2.06 8.08
C PHE A 447 -5.93 -2.09 9.27
N ILE A 448 -6.13 -1.27 10.30
CA ILE A 448 -5.06 -1.02 11.27
C ILE A 448 -5.66 -0.91 12.67
N ARG A 449 -5.95 -2.05 13.32
CA ARG A 449 -5.62 -2.16 14.75
C ARG A 449 -5.53 -3.59 15.23
N THR A 450 -4.32 -3.87 15.68
CA THR A 450 -3.98 -4.95 16.59
C THR A 450 -3.13 -4.28 17.66
N SER A 451 -3.47 -4.58 18.90
CA SER A 451 -3.34 -3.74 20.09
C SER A 451 -1.92 -3.45 20.63
N ASP A 452 -0.85 -3.53 19.84
CA ASP A 452 0.54 -3.52 20.38
C ASP A 452 1.48 -2.41 19.87
N VAL A 453 1.05 -1.54 18.98
CA VAL A 453 2.00 -0.93 18.01
C VAL A 453 2.34 0.50 18.32
N THR A 454 1.46 1.16 19.05
CA THR A 454 1.77 2.45 19.65
C THR A 454 2.84 2.33 20.75
N LYS A 455 3.13 1.13 21.29
CA LYS A 455 4.15 0.91 22.33
C LYS A 455 5.61 1.01 21.84
N ARG A 456 5.94 0.74 20.57
CA ARG A 456 7.37 0.63 20.16
C ARG A 456 7.89 1.68 19.18
N LYS A 457 7.11 2.25 18.27
CA LYS A 457 7.64 3.30 17.35
C LYS A 457 7.78 4.70 17.95
N SER A 458 7.11 4.98 19.06
CA SER A 458 7.37 6.20 19.85
C SER A 458 8.44 6.00 20.93
N LYS A 459 9.27 4.95 20.84
CA LYS A 459 10.51 4.87 21.62
C LYS A 459 11.59 5.81 21.07
N LYS A 460 11.42 6.31 19.84
CA LYS A 460 12.25 7.38 19.27
C LYS A 460 11.64 8.73 19.66
N ILE A 461 12.25 9.37 20.66
CA ILE A 461 11.94 10.72 21.20
C ILE A 461 10.79 10.76 22.23
N LEU A 462 10.97 10.13 23.39
CA LEU A 462 10.28 10.56 24.61
C LEU A 462 11.32 10.60 25.73
N ASN A 463 11.72 11.81 26.13
CA ASN A 463 12.79 12.00 27.10
C ASN A 463 12.30 11.57 28.49
N GLU A 464 12.96 10.59 29.09
CA GLU A 464 12.59 10.03 30.40
C GLU A 464 12.57 11.09 31.50
N GLN A 465 13.44 12.10 31.39
CA GLN A 465 13.47 13.26 32.28
C GLN A 465 12.18 14.09 32.18
N GLN A 466 11.66 14.31 30.97
CA GLN A 466 10.42 15.08 30.77
C GLN A 466 9.20 14.33 31.32
N LEU A 467 9.13 13.00 31.14
CA LEU A 467 8.07 12.19 31.72
C LEU A 467 8.09 12.18 33.24
N THR A 468 9.29 12.15 33.84
CA THR A 468 9.45 12.23 35.30
C THR A 468 8.93 13.56 35.83
N ILE A 469 9.24 14.67 35.14
CA ILE A 469 8.72 16.01 35.48
C ILE A 469 7.20 16.08 35.32
N LEU A 470 6.64 15.52 34.25
CA LEU A 470 5.18 15.49 34.05
C LEU A 470 4.48 14.65 35.13
N ARG A 471 5.10 13.53 35.52
CA ARG A 471 4.58 12.64 36.56
C ARG A 471 4.62 13.27 37.94
N SER A 472 5.66 14.04 38.27
CA SER A 472 5.72 14.80 39.54
C SER A 472 4.71 15.94 39.57
N ARG A 473 4.54 16.68 38.46
CA ARG A 473 3.47 17.68 38.31
C ARG A 473 2.08 17.06 38.46
N CYS A 474 1.85 15.91 37.84
CA CYS A 474 0.60 15.15 37.96
C CYS A 474 0.29 14.80 39.42
N ALA A 475 1.29 14.34 40.18
CA ALA A 475 1.13 14.01 41.59
C ALA A 475 0.76 15.25 42.44
N SER A 476 1.36 16.41 42.17
CA SER A 476 1.02 17.67 42.84
C SER A 476 -0.45 18.06 42.60
N ILE A 477 -0.90 17.96 41.35
CA ILE A 477 -2.28 18.29 40.99
C ILE A 477 -3.28 17.35 41.66
N ILE A 478 -2.97 16.05 41.75
CA ILE A 478 -3.82 15.10 42.49
C ILE A 478 -3.92 15.48 43.96
N ASN A 479 -2.82 15.94 44.58
CA ASN A 479 -2.82 16.33 45.99
C ASN A 479 -3.71 17.55 46.26
N GLU A 480 -3.72 18.53 45.34
CA GLU A 480 -4.59 19.72 45.41
C GLU A 480 -6.06 19.38 45.12
N CYS A 481 -6.31 18.38 44.26
CA CYS A 481 -7.65 17.97 43.87
C CYS A 481 -8.31 16.95 44.82
N VAL A 482 -7.69 16.57 45.94
CA VAL A 482 -8.29 15.72 46.98
C VAL A 482 -8.50 16.56 48.25
N PRO A 483 -9.74 16.68 48.78
CA PRO A 483 -10.03 17.54 49.91
C PRO A 483 -9.22 17.15 51.15
N HIS A 484 -8.81 18.15 51.94
CA HIS A 484 -8.04 17.92 53.17
C HIS A 484 -8.91 17.50 54.37
N ASN A 485 -10.21 17.77 54.33
CA ASN A 485 -11.14 17.61 55.45
C ASN A 485 -11.77 16.19 55.56
N ILE A 486 -11.13 15.16 55.00
CA ILE A 486 -11.60 13.76 55.02
C ILE A 486 -10.66 12.86 55.81
N LYS A 487 -11.15 11.68 56.24
CA LYS A 487 -10.35 10.70 56.99
C LYS A 487 -9.07 10.35 56.23
N HIS A 488 -7.95 10.30 56.95
CA HIS A 488 -6.61 10.06 56.38
C HIS A 488 -6.56 8.80 55.50
N ASP A 489 -7.19 7.70 55.93
CA ASP A 489 -7.23 6.45 55.16
C ASP A 489 -8.00 6.58 53.84
N THR A 490 -9.18 7.23 53.86
CA THR A 490 -9.97 7.54 52.66
C THR A 490 -9.21 8.46 51.71
N ARG A 491 -8.50 9.45 52.25
CA ARG A 491 -7.68 10.39 51.48
C ARG A 491 -6.57 9.69 50.72
N VAL A 492 -5.79 8.87 51.41
CA VAL A 492 -4.67 8.11 50.82
C VAL A 492 -5.20 7.15 49.75
N LYS A 493 -6.34 6.49 49.99
CA LYS A 493 -6.99 5.61 49.02
C LYS A 493 -7.43 6.35 47.75
N MET A 494 -8.08 7.52 47.89
CA MET A 494 -8.49 8.33 46.73
C MET A 494 -7.27 8.84 45.94
N GLN A 495 -6.21 9.27 46.63
CA GLN A 495 -4.96 9.70 45.99
C GLN A 495 -4.33 8.55 45.18
N HIS A 496 -4.29 7.33 45.74
CA HIS A 496 -3.76 6.17 45.03
C HIS A 496 -4.62 5.76 43.81
N GLU A 497 -5.95 5.74 43.94
CA GLU A 497 -6.85 5.42 42.82
C GLU A 497 -6.71 6.46 41.68
N MET A 498 -6.71 7.76 41.99
CA MET A 498 -6.50 8.82 40.99
C MET A 498 -5.11 8.75 40.35
N TYR A 499 -4.08 8.44 41.13
CA TYR A 499 -2.72 8.32 40.62
C TYR A 499 -2.56 7.14 39.67
N ALA A 500 -3.17 6.00 40.00
CA ALA A 500 -3.14 4.78 39.18
C ALA A 500 -3.80 4.99 37.81
N GLU A 501 -4.88 5.77 37.74
CA GLU A 501 -5.63 6.00 36.50
C GLU A 501 -5.06 7.13 35.64
N ILE A 502 -4.46 8.16 36.24
CA ILE A 502 -3.97 9.34 35.49
C ILE A 502 -2.43 9.30 35.37
N CYS A 503 -1.74 9.33 36.51
CA CYS A 503 -0.29 9.54 36.54
C CYS A 503 0.54 8.28 36.22
N ALA A 504 0.04 7.07 36.50
CA ALA A 504 0.79 5.83 36.29
C ALA A 504 1.08 5.53 34.81
N TYR A 505 0.32 6.15 33.90
CA TYR A 505 0.57 6.06 32.46
C TYR A 505 1.71 6.97 31.99
N LEU A 506 2.18 7.94 32.78
CA LEU A 506 3.30 8.84 32.42
C LEU A 506 4.67 8.16 32.59
N THR A 507 4.83 7.00 31.95
CA THR A 507 6.07 6.23 31.88
C THR A 507 6.32 5.81 30.45
N THR A 508 7.60 5.63 30.09
CA THR A 508 8.01 5.22 28.74
C THR A 508 7.31 3.94 28.27
N ASN A 509 6.98 3.04 29.19
CA ASN A 509 6.34 1.76 28.90
C ASN A 509 4.80 1.83 28.81
N ARG A 510 4.15 2.75 29.53
CA ARG A 510 2.67 2.81 29.64
C ARG A 510 2.03 4.02 28.97
N TYR A 511 2.81 5.00 28.51
CA TYR A 511 2.29 6.25 27.92
C TYR A 511 1.30 6.02 26.77
N PHE A 512 1.48 4.97 25.97
CA PHE A 512 0.61 4.70 24.82
C PHE A 512 -0.50 3.67 25.09
N GLU A 513 -0.66 3.23 26.34
CA GLU A 513 -1.68 2.26 26.73
C GLU A 513 -3.05 2.95 26.91
N SER A 514 -4.08 2.41 26.26
CA SER A 514 -5.46 2.89 26.38
C SER A 514 -6.18 2.10 27.47
N PRO A 515 -6.93 2.75 28.37
CA PRO A 515 -7.61 2.07 29.48
C PRO A 515 -8.78 1.17 29.04
N THR A 516 -9.35 1.37 27.84
CA THR A 516 -10.49 0.57 27.36
C THR A 516 -10.05 -0.51 26.35
N HIS A 517 -10.03 -1.77 26.79
CA HIS A 517 -9.81 -2.96 25.95
C HIS A 517 -11.14 -3.44 25.35
N ASP A 518 -11.41 -3.12 24.08
CA ASP A 518 -12.65 -3.58 23.42
C ASP A 518 -12.40 -4.81 22.54
N LYS A 519 -12.78 -5.99 23.04
CA LYS A 519 -12.56 -7.32 22.41
C LYS A 519 -13.38 -7.53 21.13
N THR A 520 -14.37 -6.68 20.87
CA THR A 520 -15.32 -6.77 19.74
C THR A 520 -14.67 -6.38 18.40
N LEU A 521 -13.68 -5.48 18.44
CA LEU A 521 -12.99 -4.94 17.25
C LEU A 521 -12.07 -5.97 16.56
N ILE A 522 -11.53 -6.92 17.31
CA ILE A 522 -10.61 -7.96 16.80
C ILE A 522 -11.36 -8.94 15.89
N LYS A 523 -12.60 -9.31 16.24
CA LYS A 523 -13.42 -10.25 15.45
C LYS A 523 -13.84 -9.66 14.10
N ILE A 524 -14.25 -8.39 14.08
CA ILE A 524 -14.68 -7.69 12.86
C ILE A 524 -13.50 -7.50 11.89
N THR A 525 -12.32 -7.17 12.42
CA THR A 525 -11.09 -7.00 11.62
C THR A 525 -10.66 -8.32 10.96
N SER A 526 -10.81 -9.45 11.66
CA SER A 526 -10.44 -10.78 11.13
C SER A 526 -11.31 -11.24 9.96
N ILE A 527 -12.64 -11.10 10.09
CA ILE A 527 -13.61 -11.45 9.02
C ILE A 527 -13.32 -10.64 7.76
N PHE A 528 -12.95 -9.38 7.95
CA PHE A 528 -12.69 -8.50 6.83
C PHE A 528 -11.43 -8.85 6.06
N CYS A 529 -10.31 -9.00 6.78
CA CYS A 529 -9.03 -9.46 6.24
C CYS A 529 -9.22 -10.73 5.40
N PHE A 530 -10.05 -11.66 5.87
CA PHE A 530 -10.42 -12.87 5.14
C PHE A 530 -11.14 -12.58 3.81
N VAL A 531 -12.13 -11.67 3.80
CA VAL A 531 -12.82 -11.25 2.57
C VAL A 531 -11.85 -10.61 1.57
N ILE A 532 -10.89 -9.80 2.03
CA ILE A 532 -9.89 -9.19 1.13
C ILE A 532 -8.95 -10.25 0.59
N CYS A 533 -8.50 -11.20 1.41
CA CYS A 533 -7.69 -12.32 0.93
C CYS A 533 -8.39 -13.06 -0.21
N ILE A 534 -9.68 -13.37 -0.05
CA ILE A 534 -10.50 -14.01 -1.10
C ILE A 534 -10.58 -13.13 -2.35
N ALA A 535 -10.89 -11.85 -2.19
CA ALA A 535 -10.97 -10.90 -3.31
C ALA A 535 -9.64 -10.79 -4.07
N MET A 536 -8.51 -10.79 -3.35
CA MET A 536 -7.17 -10.78 -3.93
C MET A 536 -6.90 -12.06 -4.71
N CYS A 537 -7.25 -13.23 -4.19
CA CYS A 537 -7.14 -14.49 -4.92
C CYS A 537 -7.94 -14.45 -6.25
N PHE A 538 -9.18 -13.95 -6.23
CA PHE A 538 -9.98 -13.77 -7.46
C PHE A 538 -9.34 -12.81 -8.46
N ILE A 539 -8.79 -11.68 -7.98
CA ILE A 539 -8.05 -10.74 -8.82
C ILE A 539 -6.82 -11.43 -9.43
N GLY A 540 -6.12 -12.26 -8.67
CA GLY A 540 -4.98 -13.04 -9.15
C GLY A 540 -5.33 -14.00 -10.26
N ILE A 541 -6.38 -14.79 -10.06
CA ILE A 541 -6.90 -15.71 -11.08
C ILE A 541 -7.27 -14.93 -12.34
N ALA A 542 -7.95 -13.78 -12.19
CA ALA A 542 -8.32 -12.93 -13.31
C ALA A 542 -7.10 -12.34 -14.04
N ILE A 543 -6.05 -11.95 -13.31
CA ILE A 543 -4.78 -11.49 -13.90
C ILE A 543 -4.14 -12.60 -14.71
N ILE A 544 -3.97 -13.79 -14.12
CA ILE A 544 -3.30 -14.94 -14.76
C ILE A 544 -4.05 -15.39 -16.01
N LYS A 545 -5.39 -15.47 -15.94
CA LYS A 545 -6.22 -15.83 -17.09
C LYS A 545 -6.16 -14.76 -18.20
N ARG A 546 -6.02 -13.49 -17.84
CA ARG A 546 -5.97 -12.37 -18.79
C ARG A 546 -4.57 -12.10 -19.34
N SER A 547 -3.52 -12.52 -18.66
CA SER A 547 -2.15 -12.54 -19.20
C SER A 547 -1.96 -13.66 -20.23
N ASP A 548 -2.70 -14.77 -20.12
CA ASP A 548 -2.67 -15.91 -21.04
C ASP A 548 -3.43 -15.72 -22.36
N TRP A 549 -4.41 -14.81 -22.39
CA TRP A 549 -5.32 -14.60 -23.55
C TRP A 549 -4.63 -14.06 -24.83
N LYS A 550 -3.34 -14.29 -25.08
CA LYS A 550 -2.68 -13.73 -26.28
C LYS A 550 -1.72 -14.64 -27.04
N PHE A 551 -1.78 -15.96 -26.88
CA PHE A 551 -1.05 -16.87 -27.77
C PHE A 551 -1.88 -18.06 -28.32
N GLY A 552 -3.22 -17.98 -28.25
CA GLY A 552 -4.11 -19.03 -28.76
C GLY A 552 -4.86 -18.71 -30.06
N PHE A 553 -4.56 -17.61 -30.78
CA PHE A 553 -5.42 -17.20 -31.90
C PHE A 553 -4.73 -16.40 -33.03
N HIS A 554 -3.46 -16.69 -33.36
CA HIS A 554 -2.80 -16.15 -34.57
C HIS A 554 -1.94 -17.20 -35.32
N GLY A 555 -2.14 -18.49 -35.06
CA GLY A 555 -1.34 -19.58 -35.65
C GLY A 555 -1.96 -20.32 -36.83
N ASP A 556 -3.30 -20.34 -36.94
CA ASP A 556 -3.96 -21.30 -37.82
C ASP A 556 -4.68 -20.68 -39.05
N ASP A 557 -5.02 -19.38 -39.03
CA ASP A 557 -5.80 -18.77 -40.13
C ASP A 557 -4.96 -18.19 -41.29
N GLU A 558 -3.67 -17.84 -41.08
CA GLU A 558 -2.83 -17.25 -42.15
C GLU A 558 -2.08 -18.30 -42.98
N THR A 559 -1.75 -19.46 -42.39
CA THR A 559 -1.14 -20.60 -43.09
C THR A 559 -2.15 -21.33 -43.97
N GLU A 560 -3.42 -21.42 -43.57
CA GLU A 560 -4.48 -21.99 -44.42
C GLU A 560 -4.89 -21.06 -45.58
N LYS A 561 -4.80 -19.74 -45.40
CA LYS A 561 -5.02 -18.75 -46.47
C LYS A 561 -3.88 -18.69 -47.49
N HIS A 562 -2.62 -18.74 -47.04
CA HIS A 562 -1.49 -18.75 -47.97
C HIS A 562 -1.37 -20.06 -48.76
N LEU A 563 -1.73 -21.21 -48.17
CA LEU A 563 -1.72 -22.49 -48.88
C LEU A 563 -2.89 -22.62 -49.86
N SER A 564 -4.06 -22.03 -49.57
CA SER A 564 -5.20 -22.03 -50.49
C SER A 564 -4.99 -21.09 -51.69
N ASP A 565 -4.43 -19.89 -51.49
CA ASP A 565 -4.20 -18.94 -52.59
C ASP A 565 -3.07 -19.39 -53.54
N GLU A 566 -2.02 -20.05 -53.04
CA GLU A 566 -0.91 -20.55 -53.87
C GLU A 566 -1.30 -21.82 -54.66
N THR A 567 -2.18 -22.66 -54.09
CA THR A 567 -2.73 -23.86 -54.77
C THR A 567 -3.78 -23.48 -55.83
N ILE A 568 -4.57 -22.43 -55.60
CA ILE A 568 -5.57 -21.93 -56.57
C ILE A 568 -4.87 -21.23 -57.75
N SER A 569 -3.81 -20.46 -57.50
CA SER A 569 -3.05 -19.76 -58.57
C SER A 569 -2.22 -20.71 -59.45
N THR A 570 -1.69 -21.81 -58.90
CA THR A 570 -0.97 -22.82 -59.69
C THR A 570 -1.91 -23.74 -60.46
N ALA A 571 -3.09 -24.06 -59.92
CA ALA A 571 -4.13 -24.84 -60.61
C ALA A 571 -4.78 -24.06 -61.79
N THR A 572 -5.00 -22.75 -61.66
CA THR A 572 -5.52 -21.92 -62.77
C THR A 572 -4.49 -21.68 -63.88
N ALA A 573 -3.19 -21.60 -63.54
CA ALA A 573 -2.13 -21.50 -64.55
C ALA A 573 -1.98 -22.78 -65.40
N LEU A 574 -2.15 -23.97 -64.79
CA LEU A 574 -2.04 -25.26 -65.49
C LEU A 574 -3.27 -25.61 -66.34
N LEU A 575 -4.47 -25.12 -65.98
CA LEU A 575 -5.71 -25.32 -66.77
C LEU A 575 -5.83 -24.40 -68.00
N SER A 576 -4.94 -23.41 -68.16
CA SER A 576 -4.95 -22.47 -69.30
C SER A 576 -4.08 -22.90 -70.50
N LYS A 577 -3.36 -24.02 -70.40
CA LYS A 577 -2.29 -24.39 -71.36
C LYS A 577 -2.41 -25.76 -72.05
N THR A 578 -3.57 -26.41 -72.07
CA THR A 578 -3.75 -27.68 -72.80
C THR A 578 -4.83 -27.60 -73.88
N PRO A 579 -4.53 -27.92 -75.15
CA PRO A 579 -5.52 -27.92 -76.22
C PRO A 579 -6.47 -29.12 -76.10
N ARG A 580 -7.76 -28.84 -76.35
CA ARG A 580 -8.83 -29.85 -76.47
C ARG A 580 -8.51 -30.83 -77.59
N ASN A 581 -8.14 -32.06 -77.24
CA ASN A 581 -8.57 -33.33 -77.87
C ASN A 581 -7.65 -34.48 -77.44
N SER A 582 -8.02 -35.19 -76.37
CA SER A 582 -7.70 -36.61 -76.11
C SER A 582 -8.18 -37.02 -74.72
N ILE A 583 -9.49 -36.92 -74.48
CA ILE A 583 -10.12 -37.68 -73.38
C ILE A 583 -10.46 -39.04 -73.98
N ILE A 584 -9.72 -40.07 -73.59
CA ILE A 584 -10.12 -41.48 -73.38
C ILE A 584 -8.81 -42.26 -73.18
N HIS A 585 -8.73 -43.04 -72.10
CA HIS A 585 -7.60 -43.85 -71.60
C HIS A 585 -6.54 -43.16 -70.71
N SER A 586 -6.89 -42.89 -69.44
CA SER A 586 -6.03 -43.23 -68.27
C SER A 586 -6.72 -42.82 -66.94
N SER A 587 -7.83 -43.47 -66.57
CA SER A 587 -8.55 -43.18 -65.31
C SER A 587 -8.47 -44.32 -64.28
N LYS A 588 -7.41 -45.12 -64.28
CA LYS A 588 -7.31 -46.28 -63.34
C LYS A 588 -6.02 -46.40 -62.52
N HIS A 589 -5.09 -45.44 -62.58
CA HIS A 589 -3.81 -45.59 -61.85
C HIS A 589 -3.45 -44.53 -60.80
N LEU A 590 -4.32 -43.56 -60.48
CA LEU A 590 -3.99 -42.51 -59.48
C LEU A 590 -4.79 -42.53 -58.18
N THR A 591 -5.72 -43.47 -57.97
CA THR A 591 -6.55 -43.52 -56.75
C THR A 591 -6.03 -44.42 -55.63
N SER A 592 -4.81 -45.00 -55.74
CA SER A 592 -4.27 -45.90 -54.69
C SER A 592 -3.22 -45.28 -53.75
N ASN A 593 -2.63 -44.12 -54.06
CA ASN A 593 -1.45 -43.63 -53.32
C ASN A 593 -1.68 -42.46 -52.35
N VAL A 594 -2.90 -41.96 -52.18
CA VAL A 594 -3.18 -40.84 -51.24
C VAL A 594 -3.93 -41.29 -49.98
N ARG A 595 -4.50 -42.51 -49.95
CA ARG A 595 -5.30 -42.99 -48.81
C ARG A 595 -4.48 -43.63 -47.68
N HIS A 596 -3.17 -43.85 -47.87
CA HIS A 596 -2.33 -44.61 -46.94
C HIS A 596 -1.47 -43.77 -45.97
N ARG A 597 -1.59 -42.44 -45.96
CA ARG A 597 -0.73 -41.57 -45.13
C ARG A 597 -1.43 -40.71 -44.08
N VAL A 598 -2.75 -40.87 -43.88
CA VAL A 598 -3.54 -40.03 -42.95
C VAL A 598 -4.21 -40.86 -41.84
N HIS A 599 -3.81 -42.14 -41.65
CA HIS A 599 -4.47 -43.03 -40.68
C HIS A 599 -3.55 -43.73 -39.67
N PHE A 600 -2.31 -43.28 -39.49
CA PHE A 600 -1.44 -43.72 -38.41
C PHE A 600 -1.00 -42.52 -37.58
N GLU A 601 -1.13 -42.64 -36.26
CA GLU A 601 -0.90 -41.65 -35.18
C GLU A 601 -2.15 -40.96 -34.58
N THR A 602 -3.24 -41.72 -34.44
CA THR A 602 -4.15 -41.57 -33.30
C THR A 602 -4.64 -42.97 -32.93
N VAL A 603 -4.66 -43.32 -31.64
CA VAL A 603 -4.92 -44.65 -31.05
C VAL A 603 -3.63 -45.43 -30.77
N ASP A 604 -2.92 -45.05 -29.70
CA ASP A 604 -2.16 -45.94 -28.83
C ASP A 604 -1.62 -45.15 -27.62
N GLU A 605 -2.49 -44.82 -26.65
CA GLU A 605 -2.12 -44.67 -25.22
C GLU A 605 -3.35 -44.44 -24.33
N TYR A 606 -4.45 -45.14 -24.63
CA TYR A 606 -5.66 -45.13 -23.82
C TYR A 606 -6.11 -46.57 -23.60
N ASN A 607 -5.29 -47.37 -22.91
CA ASN A 607 -5.67 -48.61 -22.21
C ASN A 607 -4.43 -49.29 -21.59
N HIS A 608 -3.93 -48.77 -20.47
CA HIS A 608 -3.10 -49.58 -19.57
C HIS A 608 -3.14 -49.03 -18.15
N LEU A 609 -4.25 -49.27 -17.43
CA LEU A 609 -4.37 -49.29 -15.96
C LEU A 609 -5.84 -49.53 -15.56
N HIS A 610 -6.32 -50.77 -15.71
CA HIS A 610 -7.31 -51.32 -14.78
C HIS A 610 -7.38 -52.86 -14.85
N SER A 611 -6.93 -53.47 -13.74
CA SER A 611 -7.32 -54.78 -13.14
C SER A 611 -7.18 -56.05 -13.97
N GLU A 612 -6.25 -56.94 -13.61
CA GLU A 612 -6.44 -57.95 -12.53
C GLU A 612 -7.67 -58.84 -12.73
N HIS A 613 -7.47 -59.91 -13.49
CA HIS A 613 -8.09 -61.22 -13.28
C HIS A 613 -7.14 -62.31 -13.81
N MET A 614 -6.04 -62.53 -13.09
CA MET A 614 -5.48 -63.84 -12.75
C MET A 614 -4.26 -63.69 -11.83
#